data_AF-A0A2D7H7A3-F1
#
_entry.id   AF-A0A2D7H7A3-F1
#
_cell.length_a   1.000
_cell.length_b   1.000
_cell.length_c   1.000
_cell.angle_alpha   90.00
_cell.angle_beta   90.00
_cell.angle_gamma   90.00
#
_symmetry.space_group_name_H-M   'P 1'
#
loop_
_entity.id
_entity.type
_entity.pdbx_description
1 polymer ?
#
loop_
_entity_poly.entity_id
_entity_poly.type
_entity_poly.pdbx_seq_one_letter_code
_entity_poly.pdbx_strand_id
1 'polypeptide(L)'
;MRPNLLLRSFLVSVLACSLLSVPGWAEDHLLTIGGGYSPAGNQASLERNVLFFQRLLEEQGMGRLQHDIYFADGDSKGADLQVMDRNSVPKANRLMAEFFGSEENLGLAYRNHQVPNVKGQTSPANIRDWFSTKGKKLKSGDRLLIYVTAHGNRSSNRQNEHDTTIATWDNKSIKMTELVKMLDQLPGGVEVVTVMVQCHAGGFARFMFNGGDPDRGLSKQRRIGFFATVHDRPAAGCTPEIDEASYVEYSSFFWAALGGRDRAGKPIAIPDYDQDGEVSFEEAHAYVILTADTIDLPVKTSGEFLTVHSKFSEGDDGLLANDIDYSQVLELATASQKEILEGLSEQLKLSGDNRLVDAWKATQTRRGPGRNRQPVSRGQDKSRDVRREIASDLKRRWPALANVLNPLAIELITTRSNELVAAIEEHPKYESYRELSLEAKSMLSEQKRKVKFDRFLRTADNVIMAENLKRMDDQEQFEQFQALVAAEGRTLRENQ
;
A
#
# COMPACT_ATOMS: atom_id res chain seq x y z
N MET A 1 -79.39 -51.56 -16.93
CA MET A 1 -79.38 -50.95 -15.58
C MET A 1 -78.00 -51.17 -14.96
N ARG A 2 -77.41 -50.11 -14.38
CA ARG A 2 -76.13 -50.04 -13.61
C ARG A 2 -76.08 -51.00 -12.39
N PRO A 3 -74.99 -51.15 -11.59
CA PRO A 3 -73.62 -50.55 -11.65
C PRO A 3 -72.39 -51.46 -11.31
N ASN A 4 -71.19 -50.92 -11.64
CA ASN A 4 -69.90 -50.78 -10.91
C ASN A 4 -69.24 -51.92 -10.07
N LEU A 5 -67.93 -52.15 -10.30
CA LEU A 5 -66.75 -51.68 -9.50
C LEU A 5 -65.48 -52.43 -10.00
N LEU A 6 -64.62 -51.83 -10.84
CA LEU A 6 -63.36 -51.10 -10.53
C LEU A 6 -62.34 -51.83 -9.62
N LEU A 7 -61.36 -52.46 -10.27
CA LEU A 7 -60.11 -52.97 -9.69
C LEU A 7 -59.02 -51.88 -9.81
N ARG A 8 -58.44 -51.45 -8.68
CA ARG A 8 -57.37 -50.44 -8.63
C ARG A 8 -55.99 -51.13 -8.73
N SER A 9 -55.23 -50.77 -9.76
CA SER A 9 -53.80 -51.02 -9.86
C SER A 9 -53.03 -49.92 -9.12
N PHE A 10 -52.20 -50.30 -8.14
CA PHE A 10 -51.24 -49.40 -7.50
C PHE A 10 -49.93 -49.41 -8.30
N LEU A 11 -49.62 -48.30 -8.97
CA LEU A 11 -48.28 -47.99 -9.45
C LEU A 11 -47.47 -47.40 -8.29
N VAL A 12 -46.39 -48.08 -7.91
CA VAL A 12 -45.38 -47.52 -7.02
C VAL A 12 -44.39 -46.75 -7.89
N SER A 13 -44.51 -45.42 -7.91
CA SER A 13 -43.48 -44.53 -8.45
C SER A 13 -42.32 -44.44 -7.46
N VAL A 14 -41.20 -45.06 -7.80
CA VAL A 14 -39.91 -44.80 -7.14
C VAL A 14 -39.45 -43.41 -7.58
N LEU A 15 -39.67 -42.42 -6.72
CA LEU A 15 -39.12 -41.08 -6.87
C LEU A 15 -37.64 -41.16 -6.51
N ALA A 16 -36.78 -41.35 -7.51
CA ALA A 16 -35.35 -41.15 -7.35
C ALA A 16 -35.09 -39.66 -7.18
N CYS A 17 -35.03 -39.19 -5.94
CA CYS A 17 -34.49 -37.88 -5.60
C CYS A 17 -32.97 -37.90 -5.85
N SER A 18 -32.59 -37.63 -7.09
CA SER A 18 -31.26 -37.17 -7.43
C SER A 18 -31.01 -35.89 -6.62
N LEU A 19 -30.19 -35.98 -5.58
CA LEU A 19 -29.58 -34.82 -4.95
C LEU A 19 -28.72 -34.15 -6.01
N LEU A 20 -29.32 -33.22 -6.76
CA LEU A 20 -28.60 -32.22 -7.51
C LEU A 20 -27.84 -31.40 -6.47
N SER A 21 -26.57 -31.74 -6.26
CA SER A 21 -25.59 -30.85 -5.67
C SER A 21 -25.55 -29.62 -6.55
N VAL A 22 -26.33 -28.61 -6.17
CA VAL A 22 -26.20 -27.26 -6.72
C VAL A 22 -24.75 -26.87 -6.50
N PRO A 23 -23.94 -26.65 -7.56
CA PRO A 23 -22.63 -26.05 -7.37
C PRO A 23 -22.88 -24.73 -6.64
N GLY A 24 -22.41 -24.62 -5.40
CA GLY A 24 -22.47 -23.37 -4.67
C GLY A 24 -21.82 -22.31 -5.55
N TRP A 25 -22.51 -21.18 -5.75
CA TRP A 25 -21.93 -20.06 -6.47
C TRP A 25 -20.61 -19.66 -5.81
N ALA A 26 -19.64 -19.24 -6.61
CA ALA A 26 -18.41 -18.63 -6.14
C ALA A 26 -18.76 -17.43 -5.24
N GLU A 27 -18.31 -17.47 -3.98
CA GLU A 27 -18.52 -16.37 -3.02
C GLU A 27 -17.25 -15.55 -2.82
N ASP A 28 -17.42 -14.24 -2.68
CA ASP A 28 -16.36 -13.32 -2.27
C ASP A 28 -16.32 -13.21 -0.74
N HIS A 29 -15.13 -13.45 -0.18
CA HIS A 29 -14.85 -13.34 1.26
C HIS A 29 -13.82 -12.25 1.50
N LEU A 30 -14.05 -11.41 2.51
CA LEU A 30 -13.19 -10.28 2.82
C LEU A 30 -12.54 -10.44 4.19
N LEU A 31 -11.22 -10.29 4.23
CA LEU A 31 -10.43 -10.29 5.46
C LEU A 31 -9.56 -9.04 5.52
N THR A 32 -9.80 -8.17 6.50
CA THR A 32 -8.88 -7.07 6.81
C THR A 32 -8.03 -7.39 8.03
N ILE A 33 -6.71 -7.26 7.86
CA ILE A 33 -5.70 -7.33 8.93
C ILE A 33 -5.14 -5.91 9.08
N GLY A 34 -5.63 -5.18 10.07
CA GLY A 34 -5.37 -3.75 10.21
C GLY A 34 -4.80 -3.33 11.56
N GLY A 35 -4.23 -2.13 11.58
CA GLY A 35 -3.85 -1.44 12.82
C GLY A 35 -2.41 -1.68 13.26
N GLY A 36 -2.07 -1.03 14.36
CA GLY A 36 -0.72 -0.97 14.90
C GLY A 36 -0.35 -2.06 15.89
N TYR A 37 0.88 -1.98 16.40
CA TYR A 37 1.42 -2.92 17.38
C TYR A 37 1.19 -2.50 18.85
N SER A 38 0.81 -1.24 19.07
CA SER A 38 0.54 -0.62 20.38
C SER A 38 -0.16 0.72 20.15
N PRO A 39 -0.66 1.42 21.19
CA PRO A 39 -1.24 2.75 21.01
C PRO A 39 -0.31 3.73 20.31
N ALA A 40 0.98 3.74 20.67
CA ALA A 40 2.00 4.60 20.05
C ALA A 40 2.35 4.21 18.60
N GLY A 41 1.97 2.99 18.18
CA GLY A 41 2.24 2.44 16.87
C GLY A 41 0.99 2.23 16.02
N ASN A 42 -0.17 2.75 16.42
CA ASN A 42 -1.44 2.59 15.69
C ASN A 42 -1.95 3.95 15.27
N GLN A 43 -1.49 4.43 14.13
CA GLN A 43 -1.77 5.78 13.68
C GLN A 43 -3.16 5.93 13.07
N ALA A 44 -3.73 7.13 13.17
CA ALA A 44 -4.99 7.52 12.54
C ALA A 44 -5.07 7.08 11.07
N SER A 45 -3.95 7.16 10.35
CA SER A 45 -3.88 6.72 8.97
C SER A 45 -4.30 5.27 8.73
N LEU A 46 -3.94 4.33 9.61
CA LEU A 46 -4.31 2.91 9.51
C LEU A 46 -5.82 2.72 9.71
N GLU A 47 -6.43 3.46 10.64
CA GLU A 47 -7.90 3.47 10.80
C GLU A 47 -8.57 4.00 9.53
N ARG A 48 -8.10 5.13 9.00
CA ARG A 48 -8.66 5.77 7.81
C ARG A 48 -8.60 4.89 6.57
N ASN A 49 -7.53 4.09 6.45
CA ASN A 49 -7.37 3.11 5.40
C ASN A 49 -8.48 2.04 5.41
N VAL A 50 -8.86 1.55 6.59
CA VAL A 50 -9.95 0.56 6.72
C VAL A 50 -11.31 1.22 6.46
N LEU A 51 -11.54 2.42 7.01
CA LEU A 51 -12.78 3.16 6.79
C LEU A 51 -12.99 3.51 5.31
N PHE A 52 -11.93 3.88 4.60
CA PHE A 52 -12.00 4.15 3.16
C PHE A 52 -12.35 2.90 2.37
N PHE A 53 -11.74 1.76 2.70
CA PHE A 53 -12.07 0.49 2.06
C PHE A 53 -13.52 0.04 2.32
N GLN A 54 -14.03 0.20 3.55
CA GLN A 54 -15.44 -0.09 3.85
C GLN A 54 -16.40 0.79 3.03
N ARG A 55 -16.10 2.09 2.93
CA ARG A 55 -16.90 3.02 2.13
C ARG A 55 -16.90 2.64 0.65
N LEU A 56 -15.73 2.29 0.10
CA LEU A 56 -15.61 1.79 -1.26
C LEU A 56 -16.51 0.58 -1.48
N LEU A 57 -16.47 -0.41 -0.58
CA LEU A 57 -17.29 -1.61 -0.69
C LEU A 57 -18.79 -1.28 -0.64
N GLU A 58 -19.21 -0.35 0.21
CA GLU A 58 -20.60 0.11 0.27
C GLU A 58 -21.02 0.78 -1.05
N GLU A 59 -20.21 1.70 -1.57
CA GLU A 59 -20.46 2.42 -2.82
C GLU A 59 -20.53 1.49 -4.04
N GLN A 60 -19.75 0.40 -4.02
CA GLN A 60 -19.74 -0.64 -5.06
C GLN A 60 -20.85 -1.69 -4.88
N GLY A 61 -21.73 -1.54 -3.88
CA GLY A 61 -22.82 -2.49 -3.60
C GLY A 61 -22.35 -3.82 -2.98
N MET A 62 -21.11 -3.86 -2.49
CA MET A 62 -20.45 -5.00 -1.85
C MET A 62 -20.55 -4.97 -0.31
N GLY A 63 -21.24 -3.98 0.28
CA GLY A 63 -21.41 -3.87 1.74
C GLY A 63 -22.15 -5.03 2.43
N ARG A 64 -22.79 -5.92 1.66
CA ARG A 64 -23.42 -7.16 2.15
C ARG A 64 -22.47 -8.36 2.24
N LEU A 65 -21.25 -8.25 1.69
CA LEU A 65 -20.26 -9.33 1.74
C LEU A 65 -19.79 -9.56 3.17
N GLN A 66 -19.42 -10.80 3.47
CA GLN A 66 -18.85 -11.13 4.77
C GLN A 66 -17.44 -10.52 4.87
N HIS A 67 -17.34 -9.44 5.65
CA HIS A 67 -16.09 -8.73 5.92
C HIS A 67 -15.65 -8.93 7.36
N ASP A 68 -14.67 -9.79 7.56
CA ASP A 68 -14.05 -9.98 8.86
C ASP A 68 -12.87 -9.01 9.02
N ILE A 69 -12.95 -8.15 10.03
CA ILE A 69 -11.94 -7.13 10.29
C ILE A 69 -11.27 -7.44 11.63
N TYR A 70 -9.97 -7.70 11.61
CA TYR A 70 -9.15 -7.62 12.82
C TYR A 70 -8.44 -6.27 12.80
N PHE A 71 -8.60 -5.49 13.87
CA PHE A 71 -7.98 -4.16 13.97
C PHE A 71 -7.45 -3.93 15.39
N ALA A 72 -6.20 -3.47 15.51
CA ALA A 72 -5.58 -3.01 16.76
C ALA A 72 -5.94 -3.89 17.98
N ASP A 73 -6.48 -3.30 19.06
CA ASP A 73 -6.90 -3.98 20.30
C ASP A 73 -8.34 -4.53 20.28
N GLY A 74 -9.01 -4.51 19.12
CA GLY A 74 -10.33 -5.07 18.92
C GLY A 74 -11.44 -4.18 19.47
N ASP A 75 -12.33 -4.72 20.30
CA ASP A 75 -13.47 -3.99 20.88
C ASP A 75 -13.15 -3.38 22.26
N SER A 76 -11.87 -3.37 22.63
CA SER A 76 -11.40 -2.74 23.87
C SER A 76 -11.75 -1.25 23.89
N LYS A 77 -12.14 -0.74 25.07
CA LYS A 77 -12.51 0.68 25.24
C LYS A 77 -11.31 1.60 25.48
N GLY A 78 -10.11 1.04 25.51
CA GLY A 78 -8.87 1.77 25.78
C GLY A 78 -8.54 2.77 24.68
N ALA A 79 -7.60 3.67 24.95
CA ALA A 79 -7.02 4.48 23.90
C ALA A 79 -5.98 3.63 23.16
N ASP A 80 -6.28 3.25 21.93
CA ASP A 80 -5.48 2.35 21.12
C ASP A 80 -4.94 3.03 19.87
N LEU A 81 -5.39 4.24 19.53
CA LEU A 81 -5.09 4.96 18.30
C LEU A 81 -4.40 6.29 18.59
N GLN A 82 -3.29 6.51 17.89
CA GLN A 82 -2.52 7.74 17.88
C GLN A 82 -3.07 8.73 16.83
N VAL A 83 -3.48 9.91 17.28
CA VAL A 83 -4.00 10.99 16.43
C VAL A 83 -3.20 12.26 16.62
N MET A 84 -3.06 13.08 15.59
CA MET A 84 -2.34 14.35 15.65
C MET A 84 -3.15 15.43 14.96
N ASP A 85 -3.59 16.42 15.75
CA ASP A 85 -4.24 17.63 15.27
C ASP A 85 -3.40 18.85 15.68
N ARG A 86 -2.55 19.30 14.76
CA ARG A 86 -1.73 20.50 14.98
C ARG A 86 -2.56 21.77 15.08
N ASN A 87 -3.72 21.83 14.44
CA ASN A 87 -4.55 23.04 14.43
C ASN A 87 -5.27 23.24 15.77
N SER A 88 -5.51 22.16 16.52
CA SER A 88 -5.99 22.23 17.91
C SER A 88 -4.99 22.93 18.84
N VAL A 89 -3.71 22.99 18.47
CA VAL A 89 -2.65 23.57 19.31
C VAL A 89 -2.64 25.10 19.15
N PRO A 90 -2.65 25.87 20.27
CA PRO A 90 -2.58 27.32 20.22
C PRO A 90 -1.41 27.84 19.38
N LYS A 91 -1.63 28.94 18.67
CA LYS A 91 -0.65 29.51 17.72
C LYS A 91 0.71 29.80 18.37
N ALA A 92 0.71 30.34 19.60
CA ALA A 92 1.94 30.61 20.35
C ALA A 92 2.77 29.33 20.59
N ASN A 93 2.12 28.21 20.95
CA ASN A 93 2.79 26.92 21.12
C ASN A 93 3.35 26.38 19.80
N ARG A 94 2.61 26.53 18.69
CA ARG A 94 3.10 26.15 17.35
C ARG A 94 4.32 26.95 16.94
N LEU A 95 4.28 28.27 17.09
CA LEU A 95 5.42 29.13 16.77
C LEU A 95 6.61 28.89 17.73
N MET A 96 6.35 28.61 19.02
CA MET A 96 7.40 28.23 19.97
C MET A 96 8.11 26.95 19.53
N ALA A 97 7.34 25.92 19.14
CA ALA A 97 7.87 24.67 18.61
C ALA A 97 8.66 24.89 17.31
N GLU A 98 8.10 25.64 16.36
CA GLU A 98 8.69 25.92 15.05
C GLU A 98 10.03 26.66 15.15
N PHE A 99 10.15 27.68 16.01
CA PHE A 99 11.34 28.53 16.08
C PHE A 99 12.35 28.09 17.15
N PHE A 100 11.92 27.47 18.25
CA PHE A 100 12.76 27.22 19.43
C PHE A 100 12.80 25.76 19.89
N GLY A 101 11.82 24.95 19.50
CA GLY A 101 11.65 23.58 19.97
C GLY A 101 11.58 22.55 18.85
N SER A 102 10.67 21.59 19.01
CA SER A 102 10.35 20.58 18.02
C SER A 102 8.85 20.59 17.75
N GLU A 103 8.49 20.54 16.47
CA GLU A 103 7.10 20.32 16.02
C GLU A 103 6.73 18.83 16.02
N GLU A 104 7.70 17.94 16.31
CA GLU A 104 7.48 16.51 16.42
C GLU A 104 6.44 16.21 17.51
N ASN A 105 5.42 15.42 17.17
CA ASN A 105 4.31 15.08 18.06
C ASN A 105 3.49 16.28 18.59
N LEU A 106 3.62 17.46 17.98
CA LEU A 106 2.81 18.61 18.38
C LEU A 106 1.34 18.36 18.03
N GLY A 107 0.46 18.40 19.05
CA GLY A 107 -0.96 18.06 18.88
C GLY A 107 -1.26 16.56 18.89
N LEU A 108 -0.28 15.72 19.27
CA LEU A 108 -0.46 14.29 19.46
C LEU A 108 -1.40 14.02 20.64
N ALA A 109 -2.37 13.15 20.42
CA ALA A 109 -3.26 12.62 21.43
C ALA A 109 -3.56 11.15 21.14
N TYR A 110 -4.24 10.50 22.08
CA TYR A 110 -4.70 9.12 21.93
C TYR A 110 -6.20 9.06 22.12
N ARG A 111 -6.87 8.27 21.29
CA ARG A 111 -8.29 7.93 21.43
C ARG A 111 -8.50 6.46 21.07
N ASN A 112 -9.70 5.95 21.32
CA ASN A 112 -10.09 4.66 20.76
C ASN A 112 -10.31 4.79 19.25
N HIS A 113 -10.03 3.72 18.50
CA HIS A 113 -10.34 3.62 17.09
C HIS A 113 -11.86 3.64 16.86
N GLN A 114 -12.25 3.96 15.64
CA GLN A 114 -13.63 4.12 15.20
C GLN A 114 -14.00 3.17 14.07
N VAL A 115 -13.14 2.19 13.74
CA VAL A 115 -13.45 1.11 12.80
C VAL A 115 -14.67 0.33 13.30
N PRO A 116 -15.80 0.34 12.56
CA PRO A 116 -17.00 -0.40 12.96
C PRO A 116 -16.83 -1.90 12.66
N ASN A 117 -17.61 -2.72 13.38
CA ASN A 117 -17.75 -4.16 13.12
C ASN A 117 -16.42 -4.95 13.17
N VAL A 118 -15.47 -4.53 14.00
CA VAL A 118 -14.27 -5.31 14.26
C VAL A 118 -14.64 -6.66 14.89
N LYS A 119 -14.08 -7.73 14.34
CA LYS A 119 -14.23 -9.11 14.83
C LYS A 119 -13.38 -9.38 16.07
N GLY A 120 -12.31 -8.62 16.23
CA GLY A 120 -11.46 -8.64 17.42
C GLY A 120 -10.09 -8.03 17.17
N GLN A 121 -9.22 -8.19 18.16
CA GLN A 121 -7.82 -7.74 18.12
C GLN A 121 -7.07 -8.31 16.92
N THR A 122 -6.21 -7.51 16.29
CA THR A 122 -5.22 -7.97 15.33
C THR A 122 -4.14 -8.75 16.06
N SER A 123 -4.29 -10.08 16.12
CA SER A 123 -3.34 -10.97 16.79
C SER A 123 -3.02 -12.21 15.96
N PRO A 124 -1.82 -12.81 16.10
CA PRO A 124 -1.49 -14.05 15.42
C PRO A 124 -2.46 -15.19 15.77
N ALA A 125 -3.02 -15.19 16.98
CA ALA A 125 -3.99 -16.20 17.40
C ALA A 125 -5.32 -16.06 16.66
N ASN A 126 -5.88 -14.86 16.60
CA ASN A 126 -7.17 -14.60 15.94
C ASN A 126 -7.09 -14.83 14.42
N ILE A 127 -5.96 -14.48 13.81
CA ILE A 127 -5.74 -14.68 12.38
C ILE A 127 -5.58 -16.18 12.08
N ARG A 128 -4.81 -16.92 12.88
CA ARG A 128 -4.73 -18.40 12.79
C ARG A 128 -6.10 -19.06 12.97
N ASP A 129 -6.87 -18.61 13.96
CA ASP A 129 -8.21 -19.11 14.21
C ASP A 129 -9.12 -18.89 12.99
N TRP A 130 -9.09 -17.69 12.40
CA TRP A 130 -9.84 -17.36 11.19
C TRP A 130 -9.60 -18.36 10.05
N PHE A 131 -8.34 -18.62 9.72
CA PHE A 131 -7.99 -19.58 8.66
C PHE A 131 -8.43 -21.00 9.03
N SER A 132 -8.25 -21.40 10.29
CA SER A 132 -8.58 -22.75 10.76
C SER A 132 -10.10 -23.02 10.88
N THR A 133 -10.93 -21.98 10.96
CA THR A 133 -12.38 -22.09 11.16
C THR A 133 -13.19 -21.65 9.96
N LYS A 134 -13.04 -20.40 9.50
CA LYS A 134 -13.74 -19.85 8.33
C LYS A 134 -13.01 -20.18 7.05
N GLY A 135 -11.70 -20.00 6.99
CA GLY A 135 -10.89 -20.30 5.81
C GLY A 135 -11.06 -21.75 5.32
N LYS A 136 -11.11 -22.72 6.24
CA LYS A 136 -11.35 -24.14 5.91
C LYS A 136 -12.74 -24.44 5.35
N LYS A 137 -13.71 -23.54 5.52
CA LYS A 137 -15.10 -23.70 5.03
C LYS A 137 -15.32 -23.10 3.65
N LEU A 138 -14.32 -22.36 3.13
CA LEU A 138 -14.34 -21.89 1.75
C LEU A 138 -14.41 -23.09 0.79
N LYS A 139 -14.87 -22.84 -0.43
CA LYS A 139 -15.06 -23.86 -1.46
C LYS A 139 -14.21 -23.54 -2.67
N SER A 140 -13.91 -24.56 -3.46
CA SER A 140 -13.30 -24.34 -4.78
C SER A 140 -14.18 -23.39 -5.58
N GLY A 141 -13.57 -22.36 -6.17
CA GLY A 141 -14.28 -21.28 -6.87
C GLY A 141 -14.53 -20.04 -6.00
N ASP A 142 -14.47 -20.13 -4.67
CA ASP A 142 -14.54 -18.94 -3.81
C ASP A 142 -13.29 -18.09 -3.97
N ARG A 143 -13.46 -16.78 -3.75
CA ARG A 143 -12.38 -15.79 -3.78
C ARG A 143 -12.24 -15.13 -2.41
N LEU A 144 -11.02 -15.11 -1.89
CA LEU A 144 -10.66 -14.44 -0.65
C LEU A 144 -9.84 -13.18 -0.97
N LEU A 145 -10.41 -12.01 -0.71
CA LEU A 145 -9.70 -10.73 -0.76
C LEU A 145 -9.18 -10.39 0.64
N ILE A 146 -7.84 -10.35 0.77
CA ILE A 146 -7.13 -9.99 1.98
C ILE A 146 -6.61 -8.56 1.83
N TYR A 147 -7.01 -7.67 2.72
CA TYR A 147 -6.47 -6.33 2.82
C TYR A 147 -5.63 -6.18 4.09
N VAL A 148 -4.34 -5.91 3.93
CA VAL A 148 -3.41 -5.68 5.03
C VAL A 148 -3.03 -4.21 5.09
N THR A 149 -3.33 -3.55 6.21
CA THR A 149 -2.90 -2.17 6.48
C THR A 149 -2.33 -2.06 7.89
N ALA A 150 -1.02 -2.24 7.99
CA ALA A 150 -0.33 -2.41 9.27
C ALA A 150 1.11 -1.87 9.18
N HIS A 151 1.87 -2.02 10.26
CA HIS A 151 3.33 -1.88 10.19
C HIS A 151 3.97 -3.15 9.65
N GLY A 152 5.12 -2.99 9.01
CA GLY A 152 5.92 -4.13 8.55
C GLY A 152 7.38 -3.98 8.92
N ASN A 153 8.03 -5.11 9.14
CA ASN A 153 9.46 -5.15 9.42
C ASN A 153 10.16 -6.03 8.39
N ARG A 154 11.39 -5.65 8.03
CA ARG A 154 12.30 -6.49 7.26
C ARG A 154 12.49 -7.84 7.94
N SER A 155 12.86 -8.85 7.15
CA SER A 155 13.26 -10.13 7.71
C SER A 155 14.41 -9.96 8.70
N SER A 156 14.32 -10.66 9.82
CA SER A 156 15.43 -10.79 10.78
C SER A 156 16.48 -11.79 10.32
N ASN A 157 16.13 -12.65 9.36
CA ASN A 157 17.02 -13.64 8.78
C ASN A 157 17.53 -13.16 7.41
N ARG A 158 18.81 -12.81 7.31
CA ARG A 158 19.44 -12.39 6.05
C ARG A 158 19.50 -13.49 4.98
N GLN A 159 19.37 -14.75 5.36
CA GLN A 159 19.32 -15.86 4.40
C GLN A 159 17.90 -16.06 3.84
N ASN A 160 16.90 -15.41 4.42
CA ASN A 160 15.53 -15.43 3.94
C ASN A 160 14.95 -14.01 4.02
N GLU A 161 15.41 -13.15 3.11
CA GLU A 161 15.11 -11.71 3.09
C GLU A 161 13.62 -11.43 2.85
N HIS A 162 12.90 -12.38 2.25
CA HIS A 162 11.46 -12.32 1.98
C HIS A 162 10.59 -12.76 3.17
N ASP A 163 11.15 -13.32 4.24
CA ASP A 163 10.40 -13.65 5.47
C ASP A 163 10.15 -12.41 6.35
N THR A 164 9.61 -11.35 5.71
CA THR A 164 9.20 -10.10 6.34
C THR A 164 7.94 -10.32 7.18
N THR A 165 7.55 -9.31 7.98
CA THR A 165 6.48 -9.51 8.98
C THR A 165 5.38 -8.48 8.88
N ILE A 166 4.14 -8.88 9.16
CA ILE A 166 3.02 -8.01 9.51
C ILE A 166 3.07 -7.80 11.02
N ALA A 167 3.16 -6.55 11.48
CA ALA A 167 3.04 -6.23 12.89
C ALA A 167 1.59 -6.42 13.34
N THR A 168 1.42 -6.92 14.55
CA THR A 168 0.12 -7.17 15.17
C THR A 168 0.14 -6.58 16.58
N TRP A 169 -1.03 -6.43 17.20
CA TRP A 169 -1.15 -5.85 18.54
C TRP A 169 -0.32 -6.60 19.58
N ASP A 170 -0.01 -5.93 20.69
CA ASP A 170 0.91 -6.36 21.75
C ASP A 170 2.36 -6.62 21.29
N ASN A 171 2.85 -5.83 20.32
CA ASN A 171 4.20 -5.97 19.76
C ASN A 171 4.50 -7.36 19.19
N LYS A 172 3.47 -8.10 18.78
CA LYS A 172 3.61 -9.39 18.10
C LYS A 172 3.70 -9.18 16.60
N SER A 173 3.96 -10.25 15.87
CA SER A 173 3.95 -10.22 14.42
C SER A 173 3.58 -11.57 13.82
N ILE A 174 3.26 -11.55 12.53
CA ILE A 174 3.10 -12.74 11.68
C ILE A 174 4.12 -12.63 10.56
N LYS A 175 4.94 -13.67 10.38
CA LYS A 175 5.88 -13.75 9.27
C LYS A 175 5.22 -14.16 7.97
N MET A 176 5.86 -13.84 6.84
CA MET A 176 5.45 -14.32 5.51
C MET A 176 5.25 -15.84 5.50
N THR A 177 6.22 -16.60 6.00
CA THR A 177 6.11 -18.07 6.05
C THR A 177 4.99 -18.58 6.97
N GLU A 178 4.63 -17.83 8.01
CA GLU A 178 3.47 -18.15 8.86
C GLU A 178 2.15 -17.87 8.14
N LEU A 179 2.06 -16.75 7.41
CA LEU A 179 0.91 -16.46 6.57
C LEU A 179 0.72 -17.52 5.49
N VAL A 180 1.79 -17.93 4.81
CA VAL A 180 1.71 -18.99 3.80
C VAL A 180 1.22 -20.30 4.40
N LYS A 181 1.70 -20.70 5.58
CA LYS A 181 1.18 -21.90 6.27
C LYS A 181 -0.31 -21.82 6.59
N MET A 182 -0.86 -20.63 6.74
CA MET A 182 -2.30 -20.43 6.92
C MET A 182 -3.05 -20.50 5.59
N LEU A 183 -2.50 -19.89 4.53
CA LEU A 183 -3.05 -19.97 3.17
C LEU A 183 -3.03 -21.40 2.62
N ASP A 184 -2.01 -22.18 2.94
CA ASP A 184 -1.89 -23.60 2.56
C ASP A 184 -3.03 -24.47 3.16
N GLN A 185 -3.75 -23.98 4.18
CA GLN A 185 -4.89 -24.68 4.77
C GLN A 185 -6.21 -24.43 4.04
N LEU A 186 -6.25 -23.45 3.13
CA LEU A 186 -7.45 -23.19 2.35
C LEU A 186 -7.73 -24.37 1.39
N PRO A 187 -8.99 -24.69 1.08
CA PRO A 187 -9.29 -25.72 0.09
C PRO A 187 -8.69 -25.40 -1.29
N GLY A 188 -8.32 -26.45 -2.03
CA GLY A 188 -7.81 -26.28 -3.39
C GLY A 188 -8.85 -25.61 -4.29
N GLY A 189 -8.39 -24.75 -5.20
CA GLY A 189 -9.27 -23.99 -6.10
C GLY A 189 -9.88 -22.72 -5.49
N VAL A 190 -9.59 -22.40 -4.22
CA VAL A 190 -9.83 -21.04 -3.69
C VAL A 190 -8.83 -20.08 -4.32
N GLU A 191 -9.30 -18.92 -4.73
CA GLU A 191 -8.46 -17.84 -5.22
C GLU A 191 -8.21 -16.81 -4.12
N VAL A 192 -7.00 -16.29 -4.04
CA VAL A 192 -6.60 -15.32 -3.02
C VAL A 192 -6.07 -14.08 -3.71
N VAL A 193 -6.69 -12.95 -3.43
CA VAL A 193 -6.22 -11.63 -3.84
C VAL A 193 -5.75 -10.90 -2.59
N THR A 194 -4.53 -10.38 -2.58
CA THR A 194 -4.00 -9.65 -1.42
C THR A 194 -3.58 -8.24 -1.81
N VAL A 195 -4.05 -7.23 -1.09
CA VAL A 195 -3.52 -5.88 -1.17
C VAL A 195 -2.85 -5.57 0.15
N MET A 196 -1.57 -5.23 0.12
CA MET A 196 -0.76 -5.10 1.32
C MET A 196 -0.02 -3.76 1.38
N VAL A 197 -0.38 -2.98 2.39
CA VAL A 197 0.14 -1.65 2.67
C VAL A 197 0.91 -1.69 3.98
N GLN A 198 2.23 -1.80 3.85
CA GLN A 198 3.17 -1.68 4.96
C GLN A 198 4.59 -1.56 4.42
N CYS A 199 5.52 -1.15 5.28
CA CYS A 199 6.95 -1.31 5.02
C CYS A 199 7.28 -2.78 4.72
N HIS A 200 8.21 -3.03 3.79
CA HIS A 200 8.69 -4.39 3.48
C HIS A 200 7.62 -5.36 2.96
N ALA A 201 6.49 -4.86 2.44
CA ALA A 201 5.37 -5.66 1.95
C ALA A 201 5.77 -6.65 0.85
N GLY A 202 6.71 -6.29 -0.03
CA GLY A 202 7.17 -7.14 -1.13
C GLY A 202 7.86 -8.44 -0.68
N GLY A 203 8.19 -8.59 0.61
CA GLY A 203 8.60 -9.91 1.14
C GLY A 203 7.51 -10.97 0.98
N PHE A 204 6.24 -10.54 1.03
CA PHE A 204 5.08 -11.40 0.84
C PHE A 204 4.77 -11.73 -0.63
N ALA A 205 5.49 -11.16 -1.60
CA ALA A 205 5.26 -11.47 -3.02
C ALA A 205 5.50 -12.96 -3.37
N ARG A 206 6.32 -13.65 -2.57
CA ARG A 206 6.59 -15.09 -2.72
C ARG A 206 5.50 -15.99 -2.14
N PHE A 207 4.44 -15.44 -1.53
CA PHE A 207 3.34 -16.24 -0.97
C PHE A 207 2.58 -17.07 -2.01
N MET A 208 2.78 -16.79 -3.30
CA MET A 208 2.26 -17.58 -4.43
C MET A 208 2.86 -18.98 -4.51
N PHE A 209 4.06 -19.17 -3.95
CA PHE A 209 4.74 -20.45 -3.93
C PHE A 209 4.36 -21.28 -2.71
N ASN A 210 4.43 -22.61 -2.83
CA ASN A 210 4.22 -23.52 -1.70
C ASN A 210 5.24 -23.22 -0.59
N GLY A 211 4.77 -22.95 0.64
CA GLY A 211 5.66 -22.59 1.75
C GLY A 211 6.41 -21.25 1.58
N GLY A 212 6.10 -20.46 0.55
CA GLY A 212 6.80 -19.21 0.22
C GLY A 212 8.15 -19.42 -0.46
N ASP A 213 8.37 -20.62 -1.01
CA ASP A 213 9.66 -21.10 -1.53
C ASP A 213 9.55 -21.39 -3.03
N PRO A 214 10.23 -20.61 -3.90
CA PRO A 214 10.12 -20.79 -5.34
C PRO A 214 10.52 -22.18 -5.85
N ASP A 215 11.42 -22.87 -5.16
CA ASP A 215 11.86 -24.22 -5.50
C ASP A 215 10.76 -25.28 -5.31
N ARG A 216 9.64 -24.91 -4.66
CA ARG A 216 8.49 -25.79 -4.41
C ARG A 216 7.31 -25.55 -5.35
N GLY A 217 7.51 -24.71 -6.36
CA GLY A 217 6.49 -24.37 -7.36
C GLY A 217 5.29 -23.60 -6.78
N LEU A 218 4.35 -23.26 -7.66
CA LEU A 218 3.16 -22.51 -7.29
C LEU A 218 2.22 -23.31 -6.38
N SER A 219 1.51 -22.57 -5.54
CA SER A 219 0.47 -23.08 -4.66
C SER A 219 -0.73 -23.63 -5.45
N LYS A 220 -1.39 -24.65 -4.90
CA LYS A 220 -2.66 -25.20 -5.44
C LYS A 220 -3.81 -24.20 -5.37
N GLN A 221 -3.77 -23.27 -4.41
CA GLN A 221 -4.63 -22.10 -4.39
C GLN A 221 -3.96 -21.01 -5.23
N ARG A 222 -4.68 -20.41 -6.17
CA ARG A 222 -4.15 -19.29 -6.94
C ARG A 222 -4.03 -18.09 -6.01
N ARG A 223 -2.84 -17.54 -5.87
CA ARG A 223 -2.57 -16.42 -4.96
C ARG A 223 -1.90 -15.30 -5.72
N ILE A 224 -2.55 -14.15 -5.76
CA ILE A 224 -2.00 -12.93 -6.33
C ILE A 224 -2.02 -11.81 -5.31
N GLY A 225 -1.03 -10.94 -5.40
CA GLY A 225 -0.81 -9.90 -4.41
C GLY A 225 -0.23 -8.63 -5.02
N PHE A 226 -0.66 -7.51 -4.46
CA PHE A 226 -0.21 -6.17 -4.77
C PHE A 226 0.33 -5.53 -3.49
N PHE A 227 1.56 -5.05 -3.55
CA PHE A 227 2.32 -4.67 -2.38
C PHE A 227 2.84 -3.24 -2.54
N ALA A 228 2.72 -2.45 -1.48
CA ALA A 228 3.11 -1.04 -1.50
C ALA A 228 4.58 -0.82 -1.87
N THR A 229 5.48 -1.72 -1.47
CA THR A 229 6.93 -1.56 -1.72
C THR A 229 7.66 -2.91 -1.73
N VAL A 230 8.92 -2.93 -2.16
CA VAL A 230 9.82 -4.10 -2.14
C VAL A 230 10.19 -4.56 -0.71
N HIS A 231 10.74 -5.77 -0.57
CA HIS A 231 11.03 -6.40 0.73
C HIS A 231 12.09 -5.65 1.57
N ASP A 232 12.97 -4.87 0.95
CA ASP A 232 14.10 -4.19 1.61
C ASP A 232 13.87 -2.68 1.85
N ARG A 233 12.69 -2.16 1.47
CA ARG A 233 12.36 -0.73 1.60
C ARG A 233 11.21 -0.45 2.58
N PRO A 234 11.26 0.69 3.29
CA PRO A 234 10.08 1.21 3.98
C PRO A 234 9.04 1.68 2.96
N ALA A 235 7.79 1.79 3.42
CA ALA A 235 6.69 2.40 2.67
C ALA A 235 6.34 3.77 3.26
N ALA A 236 5.70 4.62 2.48
CA ALA A 236 5.01 5.81 2.97
C ALA A 236 3.75 5.40 3.75
N GLY A 237 3.16 6.35 4.49
CA GLY A 237 1.80 6.16 4.98
C GLY A 237 1.63 5.80 6.47
N CYS A 238 2.64 5.93 7.32
CA CYS A 238 2.43 5.77 8.77
C CYS A 238 2.49 7.14 9.46
N THR A 239 1.36 7.86 9.54
CA THR A 239 1.29 9.19 10.18
C THR A 239 0.05 9.33 11.06
N PRO A 240 0.17 9.95 12.24
CA PRO A 240 -0.98 10.20 13.10
C PRO A 240 -1.83 11.40 12.64
N GLU A 241 -1.44 12.11 11.56
CA GLU A 241 -2.20 13.27 11.04
C GLU A 241 -3.66 12.89 10.70
N ILE A 242 -4.60 13.70 11.18
CA ILE A 242 -6.05 13.43 11.03
C ILE A 242 -6.66 13.96 9.73
N ASP A 243 -5.96 14.87 9.03
CA ASP A 243 -6.44 15.43 7.77
C ASP A 243 -6.23 14.41 6.64
N GLU A 244 -7.34 13.88 6.12
CA GLU A 244 -7.34 12.85 5.08
C GLU A 244 -6.70 13.32 3.76
N ALA A 245 -6.63 14.64 3.50
CA ALA A 245 -5.99 15.18 2.31
C ALA A 245 -4.46 15.33 2.45
N SER A 246 -3.97 15.44 3.69
CA SER A 246 -2.53 15.57 3.99
C SER A 246 -1.79 14.22 3.91
N TYR A 247 -2.54 13.13 3.83
CA TYR A 247 -2.06 11.76 3.93
C TYR A 247 -2.28 10.97 2.65
N VAL A 248 -1.19 10.52 2.03
CA VAL A 248 -1.24 9.68 0.81
C VAL A 248 -0.27 8.51 0.90
N GLU A 249 -0.77 7.31 0.61
CA GLU A 249 0.01 6.08 0.49
C GLU A 249 -0.63 5.14 -0.55
N TYR A 250 0.01 3.99 -0.81
CA TYR A 250 -0.39 3.03 -1.83
C TYR A 250 -1.90 2.77 -1.93
N SER A 251 -2.59 2.39 -0.84
CA SER A 251 -4.01 2.07 -0.88
C SER A 251 -4.92 3.27 -1.14
N SER A 252 -4.53 4.49 -0.78
CA SER A 252 -5.27 5.70 -1.18
C SER A 252 -5.50 5.73 -2.69
N PHE A 253 -4.47 5.44 -3.48
CA PHE A 253 -4.56 5.48 -4.94
C PHE A 253 -5.16 4.19 -5.50
N PHE A 254 -4.81 3.04 -4.93
CA PHE A 254 -5.29 1.74 -5.42
C PHE A 254 -6.81 1.62 -5.28
N TRP A 255 -7.35 1.97 -4.12
CA TRP A 255 -8.80 1.97 -3.90
C TRP A 255 -9.50 3.11 -4.64
N ALA A 256 -8.84 4.26 -4.82
CA ALA A 256 -9.39 5.34 -5.62
C ALA A 256 -9.55 4.95 -7.09
N ALA A 257 -8.58 4.24 -7.66
CA ALA A 257 -8.65 3.71 -9.03
C ALA A 257 -9.90 2.83 -9.21
N LEU A 258 -10.11 1.87 -8.31
CA LEU A 258 -11.25 0.96 -8.37
C LEU A 258 -12.60 1.65 -8.06
N GLY A 259 -12.58 2.70 -7.23
CA GLY A 259 -13.79 3.45 -6.84
C GLY A 259 -14.14 4.64 -7.74
N GLY A 260 -13.23 5.06 -8.62
CA GLY A 260 -13.36 6.29 -9.42
C GLY A 260 -13.33 7.59 -8.61
N ARG A 261 -13.00 7.53 -7.31
CA ARG A 261 -12.96 8.68 -6.40
C ARG A 261 -11.82 8.56 -5.40
N ASP A 262 -11.17 9.68 -5.10
CA ASP A 262 -10.17 9.73 -4.05
C ASP A 262 -10.78 9.62 -2.63
N ARG A 263 -9.91 9.58 -1.63
CA ARG A 263 -10.30 9.47 -0.21
C ARG A 263 -11.22 10.60 0.27
N ALA A 264 -11.08 11.79 -0.32
CA ALA A 264 -11.92 12.96 -0.04
C ALA A 264 -13.26 12.93 -0.81
N GLY A 265 -13.51 11.87 -1.60
CA GLY A 265 -14.72 11.69 -2.41
C GLY A 265 -14.70 12.44 -3.75
N LYS A 266 -13.57 13.05 -4.11
CA LYS A 266 -13.43 13.77 -5.38
C LYS A 266 -13.25 12.77 -6.52
N PRO A 267 -13.98 12.91 -7.64
CA PRO A 267 -13.76 12.08 -8.82
C PRO A 267 -12.32 12.14 -9.32
N ILE A 268 -11.80 11.00 -9.74
CA ILE A 268 -10.53 10.90 -10.46
C ILE A 268 -10.80 10.56 -11.93
N ALA A 269 -9.80 10.74 -12.79
CA ALA A 269 -9.83 10.12 -14.12
C ALA A 269 -9.79 8.59 -13.93
N ILE A 270 -10.73 7.89 -14.56
CA ILE A 270 -10.86 6.44 -14.46
C ILE A 270 -9.68 5.80 -15.19
N PRO A 271 -8.85 4.97 -14.51
CA PRO A 271 -7.72 4.30 -15.15
C PRO A 271 -8.19 3.00 -15.82
N ASP A 272 -9.03 3.10 -16.83
CA ASP A 272 -9.40 2.02 -17.76
C ASP A 272 -8.46 2.14 -18.97
N TYR A 273 -7.28 1.56 -18.84
CA TYR A 273 -6.17 1.70 -19.78
C TYR A 273 -6.33 0.78 -20.99
N ASP A 274 -6.96 -0.39 -20.82
CA ASP A 274 -7.23 -1.30 -21.94
C ASP A 274 -8.59 -1.07 -22.62
N GLN A 275 -9.41 -0.17 -22.06
CA GLN A 275 -10.69 0.30 -22.61
C GLN A 275 -11.76 -0.79 -22.66
N ASP A 276 -11.74 -1.72 -21.70
CA ASP A 276 -12.74 -2.79 -21.58
C ASP A 276 -14.02 -2.36 -20.84
N GLY A 277 -14.00 -1.17 -20.24
CA GLY A 277 -15.12 -0.56 -19.53
C GLY A 277 -15.17 -0.85 -18.03
N GLU A 278 -14.23 -1.64 -17.50
CA GLU A 278 -14.04 -1.86 -16.07
C GLU A 278 -12.64 -1.39 -15.62
N VAL A 279 -12.36 -1.42 -14.32
CA VAL A 279 -11.01 -1.16 -13.80
C VAL A 279 -10.55 -2.42 -13.07
N SER A 280 -9.51 -3.04 -13.60
CA SER A 280 -8.86 -4.21 -13.03
C SER A 280 -7.96 -3.86 -11.84
N PHE A 281 -7.59 -4.88 -11.05
CA PHE A 281 -6.56 -4.70 -10.01
C PHE A 281 -5.20 -4.33 -10.60
N GLU A 282 -4.91 -4.79 -11.81
CA GLU A 282 -3.71 -4.47 -12.56
C GLU A 282 -3.65 -2.97 -12.90
N GLU A 283 -4.75 -2.42 -13.41
CA GLU A 283 -4.82 -1.00 -13.75
C GLU A 283 -4.84 -0.13 -12.51
N ALA A 284 -5.48 -0.59 -11.43
CA ALA A 284 -5.40 0.07 -10.13
C ALA A 284 -3.95 0.12 -9.60
N HIS A 285 -3.18 -0.94 -9.81
CA HIS A 285 -1.75 -0.95 -9.48
C HIS A 285 -0.96 0.01 -10.38
N ALA A 286 -1.24 0.02 -11.69
CA ALA A 286 -0.60 0.90 -12.65
C ALA A 286 -0.86 2.39 -12.34
N TYR A 287 -2.12 2.71 -11.99
CA TYR A 287 -2.52 4.03 -11.53
C TYR A 287 -1.69 4.48 -10.33
N VAL A 288 -1.45 3.61 -9.34
CA VAL A 288 -0.61 3.93 -8.18
C VAL A 288 0.83 4.23 -8.61
N ILE A 289 1.42 3.38 -9.46
CA ILE A 289 2.79 3.56 -9.94
C ILE A 289 2.96 4.93 -10.60
N LEU A 290 1.99 5.31 -11.44
CA LEU A 290 2.02 6.54 -12.23
C LEU A 290 1.72 7.80 -11.41
N THR A 291 0.73 7.74 -10.52
CA THR A 291 0.15 8.94 -9.87
C THR A 291 0.66 9.19 -8.46
N ALA A 292 1.01 8.14 -7.71
CA ALA A 292 1.34 8.28 -6.30
C ALA A 292 2.66 9.03 -6.12
N ASP A 293 2.62 10.19 -5.47
CA ASP A 293 3.81 10.94 -5.14
C ASP A 293 4.41 10.52 -3.78
N THR A 294 4.89 9.28 -3.72
CA THR A 294 5.43 8.65 -2.50
C THR A 294 6.81 8.05 -2.75
N ILE A 295 7.47 7.59 -1.68
CA ILE A 295 8.74 6.85 -1.76
C ILE A 295 8.56 5.36 -2.07
N ASP A 296 7.32 4.93 -2.28
CA ASP A 296 6.96 3.54 -2.47
C ASP A 296 7.49 3.02 -3.81
N LEU A 297 7.94 1.77 -3.84
CA LEU A 297 8.28 1.07 -5.08
C LEU A 297 7.34 -0.13 -5.24
N PRO A 298 6.09 0.09 -5.71
CA PRO A 298 5.09 -0.96 -5.72
C PRO A 298 5.49 -2.19 -6.51
N VAL A 299 5.08 -3.35 -6.01
CA VAL A 299 5.34 -4.63 -6.65
C VAL A 299 4.08 -5.48 -6.71
N LYS A 300 4.01 -6.39 -7.69
CA LYS A 300 2.95 -7.39 -7.81
C LYS A 300 3.55 -8.78 -8.01
N THR A 301 2.71 -9.79 -7.89
CA THR A 301 3.13 -11.20 -7.81
C THR A 301 3.71 -11.71 -9.13
N SER A 302 3.09 -11.35 -10.26
CA SER A 302 3.64 -11.67 -11.59
C SER A 302 5.03 -11.08 -11.81
N GLY A 303 5.29 -9.88 -11.29
CA GLY A 303 6.62 -9.27 -11.32
C GLY A 303 7.65 -10.06 -10.51
N GLU A 304 7.29 -10.55 -9.31
CA GLU A 304 8.18 -11.43 -8.52
C GLU A 304 8.34 -12.81 -9.16
N PHE A 305 7.34 -13.31 -9.89
CA PHE A 305 7.49 -14.54 -10.65
C PHE A 305 8.58 -14.40 -11.72
N LEU A 306 8.59 -13.28 -12.44
CA LEU A 306 9.62 -12.96 -13.42
C LEU A 306 11.01 -12.88 -12.79
N THR A 307 11.17 -12.26 -11.61
CA THR A 307 12.48 -12.17 -10.93
C THR A 307 13.08 -13.52 -10.56
N VAL A 308 12.25 -14.55 -10.41
CA VAL A 308 12.68 -15.92 -10.10
C VAL A 308 12.94 -16.73 -11.37
N HIS A 309 12.03 -16.65 -12.34
CA HIS A 309 11.96 -17.61 -13.46
C HIS A 309 12.47 -17.08 -14.79
N SER A 310 12.72 -15.77 -14.89
CA SER A 310 13.25 -15.13 -16.09
C SER A 310 14.59 -14.44 -15.80
N LYS A 311 15.26 -14.01 -16.87
CA LYS A 311 16.55 -13.31 -16.81
C LYS A 311 16.74 -12.39 -18.01
N PHE A 312 17.65 -11.45 -17.89
CA PHE A 312 18.15 -10.68 -19.03
C PHE A 312 19.22 -11.46 -19.80
N SER A 313 19.45 -11.07 -21.05
CA SER A 313 20.54 -11.60 -21.84
C SER A 313 21.90 -11.21 -21.25
N GLU A 314 22.82 -12.18 -21.24
CA GLU A 314 24.25 -11.96 -20.93
C GLU A 314 25.16 -12.16 -22.16
N GLY A 315 24.59 -12.27 -23.37
CA GLY A 315 25.35 -12.55 -24.59
C GLY A 315 24.48 -13.02 -25.74
N ASP A 316 24.93 -14.04 -26.47
CA ASP A 316 24.20 -14.60 -27.62
C ASP A 316 23.35 -15.80 -27.18
N ASP A 317 22.37 -15.54 -26.30
CA ASP A 317 21.43 -16.54 -25.76
C ASP A 317 19.99 -16.36 -26.30
N GLY A 318 19.80 -15.46 -27.27
CA GLY A 318 18.51 -15.15 -27.89
C GLY A 318 17.56 -14.31 -27.00
N LEU A 319 17.96 -13.98 -25.78
CA LEU A 319 17.19 -13.16 -24.86
C LEU A 319 17.41 -11.66 -25.14
N LEU A 320 16.53 -10.84 -24.59
CA LEU A 320 16.65 -9.38 -24.60
C LEU A 320 17.49 -8.91 -23.41
N ALA A 321 18.38 -7.95 -23.66
CA ALA A 321 19.12 -7.24 -22.62
C ALA A 321 18.21 -6.23 -21.89
N ASN A 322 18.66 -5.71 -20.75
CA ASN A 322 17.92 -4.71 -19.97
C ASN A 322 18.06 -3.27 -20.48
N ASP A 323 18.73 -3.07 -21.62
CA ASP A 323 18.98 -1.78 -22.24
C ASP A 323 18.57 -1.74 -23.72
N ILE A 324 17.65 -2.61 -24.13
CA ILE A 324 17.04 -2.59 -25.47
C ILE A 324 16.37 -1.24 -25.77
N ASP A 325 16.18 -0.97 -27.06
CA ASP A 325 15.52 0.26 -27.52
C ASP A 325 14.13 0.39 -26.90
N TYR A 326 13.83 1.59 -26.40
CA TYR A 326 12.56 1.85 -25.72
C TYR A 326 11.33 1.61 -26.62
N SER A 327 11.43 1.87 -27.93
CA SER A 327 10.39 1.49 -28.89
C SER A 327 10.07 0.00 -28.88
N GLN A 328 11.08 -0.86 -28.78
CA GLN A 328 10.88 -2.32 -28.65
C GLN A 328 10.21 -2.68 -27.32
N VAL A 329 10.57 -2.01 -26.21
CA VAL A 329 9.88 -2.18 -24.92
C VAL A 329 8.39 -1.84 -25.06
N LEU A 330 8.06 -0.71 -25.71
CA LEU A 330 6.68 -0.31 -25.92
C LEU A 330 5.91 -1.29 -26.80
N GLU A 331 6.51 -1.86 -27.83
CA GLU A 331 5.83 -2.86 -28.67
C GLU A 331 5.39 -4.10 -27.88
N LEU A 332 6.19 -4.50 -26.88
CA LEU A 332 5.96 -5.68 -26.04
C LEU A 332 5.05 -5.40 -24.83
N ALA A 333 4.92 -4.13 -24.42
CA ALA A 333 4.20 -3.74 -23.22
C ALA A 333 2.66 -3.89 -23.36
N THR A 334 2.00 -4.30 -22.27
CA THR A 334 0.53 -4.24 -22.13
C THR A 334 0.04 -2.80 -22.11
N ALA A 335 -1.29 -2.58 -22.22
CA ALA A 335 -1.88 -1.25 -22.19
C ALA A 335 -1.47 -0.46 -20.93
N SER A 336 -1.66 -1.04 -19.75
CA SER A 336 -1.27 -0.42 -18.48
C SER A 336 0.23 -0.18 -18.35
N GLN A 337 1.07 -1.10 -18.86
CA GLN A 337 2.52 -0.90 -18.87
C GLN A 337 2.92 0.27 -19.78
N LYS A 338 2.30 0.42 -20.95
CA LYS A 338 2.51 1.56 -21.84
C LYS A 338 2.16 2.88 -21.16
N GLU A 339 1.01 2.93 -20.48
CA GLU A 339 0.56 4.11 -19.74
C GLU A 339 1.53 4.50 -18.62
N ILE A 340 2.04 3.53 -17.86
CA ILE A 340 3.10 3.78 -16.87
C ILE A 340 4.37 4.33 -17.55
N LEU A 341 4.84 3.67 -18.61
CA LEU A 341 6.12 4.00 -19.25
C LEU A 341 6.08 5.38 -19.92
N GLU A 342 5.03 5.69 -20.67
CA GLU A 342 4.84 7.00 -21.30
C GLU A 342 4.58 8.09 -20.25
N GLY A 343 3.67 7.84 -19.30
CA GLY A 343 3.35 8.81 -18.27
C GLY A 343 4.54 9.14 -17.36
N LEU A 344 5.36 8.15 -16.98
CA LEU A 344 6.60 8.40 -16.25
C LEU A 344 7.67 9.04 -17.14
N SER A 345 7.74 8.70 -18.43
CA SER A 345 8.65 9.37 -19.37
C SER A 345 8.38 10.86 -19.44
N GLU A 346 7.11 11.25 -19.54
CA GLU A 346 6.70 12.66 -19.53
C GLU A 346 7.09 13.35 -18.20
N GLN A 347 6.71 12.75 -17.08
CA GLN A 347 7.01 13.30 -15.74
C GLN A 347 8.51 13.46 -15.48
N LEU A 348 9.33 12.54 -16.00
CA LEU A 348 10.78 12.51 -15.81
C LEU A 348 11.55 13.21 -16.93
N LYS A 349 10.86 13.65 -17.99
CA LYS A 349 11.42 14.25 -19.21
C LYS A 349 12.42 13.33 -19.92
N LEU A 350 12.08 12.04 -19.99
CA LEU A 350 12.81 11.04 -20.76
C LEU A 350 12.33 11.04 -22.22
N SER A 351 13.24 10.89 -23.17
CA SER A 351 12.91 10.94 -24.61
C SER A 351 13.85 10.07 -25.44
N GLY A 352 13.44 9.71 -26.66
CA GLY A 352 14.20 8.86 -27.59
C GLY A 352 14.16 7.38 -27.20
N ASP A 353 15.02 6.56 -27.82
CA ASP A 353 15.11 5.12 -27.53
C ASP A 353 16.01 4.79 -26.32
N ASN A 354 16.87 5.71 -25.92
CA ASN A 354 17.82 5.52 -24.80
C ASN A 354 17.21 5.76 -23.40
N ARG A 355 15.87 5.82 -23.27
CA ARG A 355 15.20 6.21 -22.00
C ARG A 355 15.59 5.30 -20.83
N LEU A 356 15.76 3.99 -21.08
CA LEU A 356 16.18 3.02 -20.05
C LEU A 356 17.57 3.37 -19.51
N VAL A 357 18.53 3.60 -20.41
CA VAL A 357 19.90 3.97 -20.05
C VAL A 357 19.94 5.30 -19.30
N ASP A 358 19.18 6.30 -19.76
CA ASP A 358 19.12 7.62 -19.13
C ASP A 358 18.47 7.56 -17.73
N ALA A 359 17.39 6.79 -17.58
CA ALA A 359 16.76 6.52 -16.30
C ALA A 359 17.74 5.81 -15.34
N TRP A 360 18.46 4.79 -15.80
CA TRP A 360 19.46 4.10 -15.00
C TRP A 360 20.60 5.04 -14.56
N LYS A 361 21.13 5.88 -15.45
CA LYS A 361 22.14 6.89 -15.09
C LYS A 361 21.62 7.85 -14.02
N ALA A 362 20.34 8.24 -14.09
CA ALA A 362 19.71 9.12 -13.10
C ALA A 362 19.58 8.47 -11.71
N THR A 363 19.49 7.14 -11.61
CA THR A 363 19.48 6.43 -10.31
C THR A 363 20.88 6.23 -9.73
N GLN A 364 21.91 6.14 -10.57
CA GLN A 364 23.32 5.93 -10.18
C GLN A 364 24.07 7.19 -9.73
N THR A 365 23.74 8.35 -10.30
CA THR A 365 24.51 9.61 -10.20
C THR A 365 24.64 10.22 -8.79
N ARG A 366 24.26 9.51 -7.72
CA ARG A 366 24.37 9.99 -6.32
C ARG A 366 24.86 8.98 -5.28
N ARG A 367 25.56 7.91 -5.66
CA ARG A 367 26.36 7.11 -4.70
C ARG A 367 27.73 7.75 -4.44
N GLY A 368 27.75 8.90 -3.76
CA GLY A 368 28.97 9.39 -3.12
C GLY A 368 29.21 8.65 -1.79
N PRO A 369 30.42 8.14 -1.50
CA PRO A 369 30.73 7.47 -0.24
C PRO A 369 30.92 8.52 0.86
N GLY A 370 29.83 8.92 1.50
CA GLY A 370 29.87 9.89 2.60
C GLY A 370 28.59 9.89 3.41
N ARG A 371 28.61 9.20 4.55
CA ARG A 371 27.73 9.34 5.74
C ARG A 371 26.34 9.98 5.51
N ASN A 372 25.27 9.19 5.62
CA ASN A 372 23.93 9.47 6.20
C ASN A 372 23.56 10.95 6.53
N ARG A 373 23.73 11.88 5.61
CA ARG A 373 23.14 13.21 5.66
C ARG A 373 22.39 13.37 4.36
N GLN A 374 21.06 13.31 4.47
CA GLN A 374 20.17 13.64 3.36
C GLN A 374 20.62 14.98 2.76
N PRO A 375 20.79 15.09 1.43
CA PRO A 375 20.98 16.38 0.80
C PRO A 375 19.70 17.20 1.02
N VAL A 376 19.77 18.15 1.94
CA VAL A 376 18.73 19.16 2.14
C VAL A 376 18.72 20.02 0.88
N SER A 377 17.53 20.31 0.33
CA SER A 377 17.46 21.13 -0.89
C SER A 377 17.99 22.54 -0.60
N ARG A 378 18.59 23.24 -1.59
CA ARG A 378 19.08 24.62 -1.40
C ARG A 378 18.01 25.58 -0.84
N GLY A 379 16.72 25.32 -1.12
CA GLY A 379 15.60 26.09 -0.58
C GLY A 379 15.31 25.79 0.89
N GLN A 380 15.42 24.51 1.31
CA GLN A 380 15.31 24.11 2.72
C GLN A 380 16.46 24.68 3.57
N ASP A 381 17.67 24.80 3.03
CA ASP A 381 18.78 25.42 3.75
C ASP A 381 18.52 26.92 3.99
N LYS A 382 18.05 27.66 2.96
CA LYS A 382 17.70 29.08 3.10
C LYS A 382 16.59 29.33 4.12
N SER A 383 15.50 28.56 4.09
CA SER A 383 14.41 28.75 5.07
C SER A 383 14.88 28.47 6.49
N ARG A 384 15.74 27.45 6.70
CA ARG A 384 16.33 27.14 8.00
C ARG A 384 17.24 28.25 8.51
N ASP A 385 18.00 28.89 7.63
CA ASP A 385 18.87 30.00 8.02
C ASP A 385 18.06 31.23 8.42
N VAL A 386 17.04 31.62 7.63
CA VAL A 386 16.15 32.73 8.01
C VAL A 386 15.41 32.42 9.33
N ARG A 387 14.95 31.18 9.52
CA ARG A 387 14.34 30.74 10.79
C ARG A 387 15.29 30.90 11.98
N ARG A 388 16.56 30.53 11.81
CA ARG A 388 17.59 30.66 12.86
C ARG A 388 17.89 32.13 13.17
N GLU A 389 17.89 33.01 12.17
CA GLU A 389 18.07 34.44 12.38
C GLU A 389 16.91 35.02 13.19
N ILE A 390 15.65 34.75 12.81
CA ILE A 390 14.46 35.16 13.57
C ILE A 390 14.56 34.65 15.02
N ALA A 391 14.87 33.36 15.21
CA ALA A 391 15.01 32.77 16.54
C ALA A 391 16.16 33.40 17.35
N SER A 392 17.27 33.77 16.71
CA SER A 392 18.41 34.45 17.35
C SER A 392 18.02 35.85 17.83
N ASP A 393 17.31 36.61 17.00
CA ASP A 393 16.86 37.97 17.31
C ASP A 393 15.91 37.97 18.51
N LEU A 394 14.99 37.00 18.54
CA LEU A 394 14.08 36.81 19.66
C LEU A 394 14.78 36.30 20.92
N LYS A 395 15.83 35.48 20.82
CA LYS A 395 16.66 35.09 21.98
C LYS A 395 17.46 36.27 22.54
N ARG A 396 17.79 37.28 21.75
CA ARG A 396 18.39 38.52 22.29
C ARG A 396 17.39 39.35 23.08
N ARG A 397 16.12 39.38 22.65
CA ARG A 397 15.02 40.01 23.39
C ARG A 397 14.64 39.22 24.66
N TRP A 398 14.57 37.89 24.55
CA TRP A 398 14.24 36.98 25.64
C TRP A 398 15.25 35.83 25.73
N PRO A 399 16.37 36.01 26.47
CA PRO A 399 17.39 34.98 26.62
C PRO A 399 16.88 33.64 27.16
N ALA A 400 15.78 33.66 27.93
CA ALA A 400 15.11 32.46 28.43
C ALA A 400 14.63 31.50 27.34
N LEU A 401 14.40 31.98 26.10
CA LEU A 401 14.03 31.13 24.95
C LEU A 401 15.15 30.17 24.51
N ALA A 402 16.34 30.26 25.11
CA ALA A 402 17.35 29.21 24.99
C ALA A 402 16.88 27.85 25.54
N ASN A 403 15.91 27.84 26.47
CA ASN A 403 15.25 26.64 26.97
C ASN A 403 13.74 26.87 27.06
N VAL A 404 12.96 26.16 26.23
CA VAL A 404 11.49 26.29 26.17
C VAL A 404 10.78 25.90 27.47
N LEU A 405 11.46 25.22 28.40
CA LEU A 405 10.93 24.87 29.72
C LEU A 405 11.24 25.92 30.79
N ASN A 406 11.91 27.03 30.43
CA ASN A 406 12.13 28.13 31.36
C ASN A 406 10.78 28.80 31.73
N PRO A 407 10.57 29.25 33.00
CA PRO A 407 9.33 29.91 33.41
C PRO A 407 8.90 31.07 32.51
N LEU A 408 9.84 31.89 32.02
CA LEU A 408 9.52 32.98 31.09
C LEU A 408 9.09 32.47 29.71
N ALA A 409 9.67 31.37 29.22
CA ALA A 409 9.23 30.74 27.97
C ALA A 409 7.81 30.15 28.10
N ILE A 410 7.49 29.58 29.27
CA ILE A 410 6.13 29.11 29.61
C ILE A 410 5.16 30.28 29.69
N GLU A 411 5.55 31.40 30.31
CA GLU A 411 4.76 32.64 30.36
C GLU A 411 4.45 33.15 28.93
N LEU A 412 5.45 33.17 28.06
CA LEU A 412 5.34 33.61 26.65
C LEU A 412 4.39 32.77 25.80
N ILE A 413 4.16 31.49 26.13
CA ILE A 413 3.17 30.65 25.42
C ILE A 413 1.81 30.59 26.12
N THR A 414 1.72 31.04 27.37
CA THR A 414 0.48 31.00 28.16
C THR A 414 -0.12 32.40 28.31
N THR A 415 0.32 33.19 29.29
CA THR A 415 -0.25 34.49 29.64
C THR A 415 0.21 35.63 28.74
N ARG A 416 1.37 35.49 28.09
CA ARG A 416 1.97 36.49 27.17
C ARG A 416 2.01 36.03 25.71
N SER A 417 1.13 35.10 25.35
CA SER A 417 1.03 34.51 24.01
C SER A 417 0.95 35.53 22.88
N ASN A 418 0.16 36.59 23.04
CA ASN A 418 0.04 37.66 22.03
C ASN A 418 1.37 38.39 21.77
N GLU A 419 2.18 38.60 22.81
CA GLU A 419 3.48 39.28 22.67
C GLU A 419 4.47 38.43 21.87
N LEU A 420 4.52 37.12 22.12
CA LEU A 420 5.35 36.19 21.37
C LEU A 420 4.92 36.09 19.91
N VAL A 421 3.61 35.95 19.66
CA VAL A 421 3.05 35.84 18.31
C VAL A 421 3.37 37.10 17.51
N ALA A 422 3.08 38.29 18.05
CA ALA A 422 3.38 39.56 17.38
C ALA A 422 4.88 39.70 17.09
N ALA A 423 5.75 39.38 18.07
CA ALA A 423 7.20 39.50 17.86
C ALA A 423 7.75 38.59 16.76
N ILE A 424 7.12 37.43 16.50
CA ILE A 424 7.49 36.53 15.41
C ILE A 424 6.92 37.02 14.08
N GLU A 425 5.62 37.31 14.04
CA GLU A 425 4.92 37.63 12.79
C GLU A 425 5.27 39.00 12.23
N GLU A 426 5.55 39.97 13.09
CA GLU A 426 6.00 41.32 12.72
C GLU A 426 7.51 41.38 12.44
N HIS A 427 8.24 40.27 12.60
CA HIS A 427 9.66 40.23 12.29
C HIS A 427 9.87 40.50 10.79
N PRO A 428 10.78 41.42 10.38
CA PRO A 428 10.95 41.82 8.98
C PRO A 428 11.25 40.67 8.00
N LYS A 429 11.78 39.55 8.51
CA LYS A 429 12.12 38.36 7.72
C LYS A 429 11.06 37.26 7.74
N TYR A 430 9.96 37.44 8.48
CA TYR A 430 8.96 36.37 8.67
C TYR A 430 8.23 36.03 7.37
N GLU A 431 7.81 37.03 6.59
CA GLU A 431 7.15 36.80 5.29
C GLU A 431 8.04 36.00 4.34
N SER A 432 9.30 36.42 4.17
CA SER A 432 10.29 35.69 3.37
C SER A 432 10.54 34.26 3.89
N TYR A 433 10.59 34.07 5.21
CA TYR A 433 10.67 32.73 5.80
C TYR A 433 9.47 31.87 5.40
N ARG A 434 8.24 32.41 5.44
CA ARG A 434 7.03 31.68 5.06
C ARG A 434 7.05 31.30 3.58
N GLU A 435 7.43 32.21 2.69
CA GLU A 435 7.58 31.93 1.26
C GLU A 435 8.61 30.81 1.00
N LEU A 436 9.82 30.94 1.56
CA LEU A 436 10.88 29.93 1.43
C LEU A 436 10.47 28.58 2.03
N SER A 437 9.75 28.60 3.15
CA SER A 437 9.22 27.37 3.76
C SER A 437 8.14 26.71 2.92
N LEU A 438 7.30 27.48 2.22
CA LEU A 438 6.27 26.96 1.32
C LEU A 438 6.91 26.36 0.06
N GLU A 439 7.86 27.07 -0.56
CA GLU A 439 8.63 26.58 -1.71
C GLU A 439 9.39 25.29 -1.38
N ALA A 440 10.01 25.23 -0.20
CA ALA A 440 10.70 24.04 0.29
C ALA A 440 9.77 22.83 0.49
N LYS A 441 8.48 23.05 0.78
CA LYS A 441 7.46 22.00 0.94
C LYS A 441 6.84 21.56 -0.39
N SER A 442 6.77 22.45 -1.39
CA SER A 442 6.18 22.16 -2.70
C SER A 442 7.11 21.41 -3.66
N MET A 443 8.43 21.50 -3.46
CA MET A 443 9.38 20.74 -4.25
C MET A 443 9.35 19.25 -3.90
N LEU A 444 9.15 18.42 -4.92
CA LEU A 444 9.34 16.97 -4.84
C LEU A 444 10.69 16.65 -4.20
N SER A 445 10.66 15.90 -3.10
CA SER A 445 11.90 15.42 -2.51
C SER A 445 12.68 14.62 -3.55
N GLU A 446 14.00 14.73 -3.51
CA GLU A 446 14.90 13.98 -4.37
C GLU A 446 14.64 12.47 -4.33
N GLN A 447 14.25 11.96 -3.16
CA GLN A 447 13.91 10.55 -2.96
C GLN A 447 12.67 10.13 -3.74
N LYS A 448 11.60 10.94 -3.71
CA LYS A 448 10.37 10.69 -4.49
C LYS A 448 10.66 10.70 -5.99
N ARG A 449 11.46 11.67 -6.46
CA ARG A 449 11.89 11.72 -7.86
C ARG A 449 12.71 10.50 -8.26
N LYS A 450 13.66 10.07 -7.42
CA LYS A 450 14.46 8.86 -7.67
C LYS A 450 13.59 7.62 -7.78
N VAL A 451 12.63 7.47 -6.89
CA VAL A 451 11.69 6.34 -6.89
C VAL A 451 10.87 6.28 -8.18
N LYS A 452 10.50 7.41 -8.79
CA LYS A 452 9.84 7.41 -10.10
C LYS A 452 10.73 6.84 -11.21
N PHE A 453 12.04 7.10 -11.20
CA PHE A 453 12.97 6.40 -12.10
C PHE A 453 13.04 4.89 -11.81
N ASP A 454 13.11 4.50 -10.54
CA ASP A 454 13.09 3.07 -10.15
C ASP A 454 11.79 2.38 -10.62
N ARG A 455 10.63 3.05 -10.52
CA ARG A 455 9.33 2.58 -11.02
C ARG A 455 9.35 2.40 -12.54
N PHE A 456 9.84 3.40 -13.28
CA PHE A 456 9.96 3.34 -14.74
C PHE A 456 10.82 2.15 -15.18
N LEU A 457 12.03 2.01 -14.60
CA LEU A 457 12.94 0.92 -14.92
C LEU A 457 12.30 -0.44 -14.60
N ARG A 458 11.67 -0.58 -13.43
CA ARG A 458 11.06 -1.85 -13.02
C ARG A 458 9.89 -2.26 -13.90
N THR A 459 9.10 -1.30 -14.42
CA THR A 459 8.06 -1.60 -15.41
C THR A 459 8.68 -2.09 -16.71
N ALA A 460 9.73 -1.43 -17.21
CA ALA A 460 10.43 -1.86 -18.42
C ALA A 460 11.08 -3.24 -18.24
N ASP A 461 11.74 -3.47 -17.10
CA ASP A 461 12.32 -4.76 -16.71
C ASP A 461 11.27 -5.86 -16.76
N ASN A 462 10.09 -5.65 -16.17
CA ASN A 462 9.00 -6.65 -16.21
C ASN A 462 8.51 -6.95 -17.64
N VAL A 463 8.44 -5.94 -18.52
CA VAL A 463 8.08 -6.14 -19.93
C VAL A 463 9.10 -7.04 -20.63
N ILE A 464 10.38 -6.70 -20.47
CA ILE A 464 11.49 -7.44 -21.08
C ILE A 464 11.57 -8.86 -20.54
N MET A 465 11.46 -9.03 -19.21
CA MET A 465 11.53 -10.33 -18.56
C MET A 465 10.33 -11.22 -18.92
N ALA A 466 9.14 -10.66 -19.15
CA ALA A 466 7.99 -11.43 -19.62
C ALA A 466 8.23 -11.99 -21.03
N GLU A 467 8.79 -11.20 -21.94
CA GLU A 467 9.16 -11.67 -23.28
C GLU A 467 10.34 -12.68 -23.22
N ASN A 468 11.32 -12.46 -22.34
CA ASN A 468 12.41 -13.43 -22.17
C ASN A 468 11.93 -14.77 -21.61
N LEU A 469 10.96 -14.77 -20.69
CA LEU A 469 10.36 -16.01 -20.18
C LEU A 469 9.75 -16.82 -21.33
N LYS A 470 9.08 -16.15 -22.27
CA LYS A 470 8.54 -16.78 -23.48
C LYS A 470 9.64 -17.34 -24.39
N ARG A 471 10.75 -16.61 -24.54
CA ARG A 471 11.90 -17.03 -25.38
C ARG A 471 12.71 -18.17 -24.79
N MET A 472 12.65 -18.37 -23.48
CA MET A 472 13.31 -19.49 -22.80
C MET A 472 12.66 -20.85 -23.11
N ASP A 473 11.51 -20.87 -23.81
CA ASP A 473 10.80 -22.07 -24.26
C ASP A 473 10.38 -23.03 -23.12
N ASP A 474 10.21 -22.49 -21.90
CA ASP A 474 9.59 -23.20 -20.77
C ASP A 474 8.08 -22.93 -20.78
N GLN A 475 7.36 -23.74 -21.55
CA GLN A 475 5.92 -23.61 -21.75
C GLN A 475 5.14 -23.70 -20.42
N GLU A 476 5.58 -24.53 -19.48
CA GLU A 476 4.91 -24.68 -18.18
C GLU A 476 5.04 -23.39 -17.36
N GLN A 477 6.24 -22.83 -17.25
CA GLN A 477 6.45 -21.57 -16.52
C GLN A 477 5.74 -20.40 -17.19
N PHE A 478 5.72 -20.34 -18.52
CA PHE A 478 5.02 -19.29 -19.24
C PHE A 478 3.51 -19.35 -19.03
N GLU A 479 2.89 -20.55 -19.07
CA GLU A 479 1.47 -20.74 -18.75
C GLU A 479 1.14 -20.34 -17.31
N GLN A 480 2.01 -20.69 -16.36
CA GLN A 480 1.88 -20.28 -14.96
C GLN A 480 1.92 -18.75 -14.82
N PHE A 481 2.86 -18.08 -15.50
CA PHE A 481 2.95 -16.62 -15.53
C PHE A 481 1.69 -15.98 -16.13
N GLN A 482 1.22 -16.46 -17.29
CA GLN A 482 -0.01 -15.96 -17.91
C GLN A 482 -1.21 -16.12 -16.98
N ALA A 483 -1.29 -17.21 -16.22
CA ALA A 483 -2.37 -17.47 -15.30
C ALA A 483 -2.31 -16.57 -14.04
N LEU A 484 -1.13 -16.05 -13.67
CA LEU A 484 -0.99 -14.99 -12.66
C LEU A 484 -1.42 -13.63 -13.21
N VAL A 485 -0.95 -13.27 -14.41
CA VAL A 485 -1.32 -12.01 -15.09
C VAL A 485 -2.82 -11.91 -15.31
N ALA A 486 -3.46 -13.00 -15.77
CA ALA A 486 -4.90 -13.05 -15.97
C ALA A 486 -5.70 -12.89 -14.66
N ALA A 487 -5.17 -13.39 -13.54
CA ALA A 487 -5.80 -13.18 -12.24
C ALA A 487 -5.60 -11.75 -11.72
N GLU A 488 -4.44 -11.14 -11.96
CA GLU A 488 -4.18 -9.74 -11.64
C GLU A 488 -5.05 -8.79 -12.47
N GLY A 489 -5.41 -9.16 -13.70
CA GLY A 489 -6.33 -8.41 -14.57
C GLY A 489 -7.81 -8.53 -14.21
N ARG A 490 -8.18 -9.22 -13.13
CA ARG A 490 -9.58 -9.26 -12.69
C ARG A 490 -9.98 -8.00 -11.93
N THR A 491 -11.28 -7.82 -11.77
CA THR A 491 -11.87 -6.63 -11.15
C THR A 491 -12.32 -6.91 -9.71
N LEU A 492 -12.54 -5.84 -8.96
CA LEU A 492 -13.02 -5.93 -7.57
C LEU A 492 -14.39 -6.62 -7.50
N ARG A 493 -15.27 -6.33 -8.46
CA ARG A 493 -16.59 -6.94 -8.58
C ARG A 493 -16.63 -7.78 -9.86
N GLU A 494 -16.70 -9.09 -9.71
CA GLU A 494 -17.05 -9.94 -10.86
C GLU A 494 -18.56 -9.75 -11.13
N ASN A 495 -18.93 -9.36 -12.35
CA ASN A 495 -20.33 -9.31 -12.75
C ASN A 495 -20.92 -10.73 -12.63
N GLN A 496 -21.74 -10.94 -11.61
CA GLN A 496 -22.47 -12.20 -11.38
C GLN A 496 -23.62 -12.38 -12.37
#